data_AF-A0A662WUI1-F1
#
_entry.id   AF-A0A662WUI1-F1
#
_cell.length_a   1.000
_cell.length_b   1.000
_cell.length_c   1.000
_cell.angle_alpha   90.00
_cell.angle_beta   90.00
_cell.angle_gamma   90.00
#
_symmetry.space_group_name_H-M   'P 1'
#
loop_
_entity.id
_entity.type
_entity.pdbx_description
1 polymer ?
#
loop_
_entity_poly.entity_id
_entity_poly.type
_entity_poly.pdbx_seq_one_letter_code
_entity_poly.pdbx_strand_id
1 'polypeptide(L)'
;MLRRGSQALLATAARAVAPALRQQSRAAFSTIYDHKTPFEDVNRHRSDAELRIAKVPVVEVAGSVAVCDGGGGALGHPLEYIQLDTVKHNTPQTCKYCGVRYKMKAGFHGGH
;
A
#
# COMPACT_ATOMS: atom_id res chain seq x y z
N MET A 1 82.78 2.63 17.09
CA MET A 1 82.06 1.45 17.61
C MET A 1 80.77 1.92 18.28
N LEU A 2 79.63 1.33 17.87
CA LEU A 2 78.29 1.25 18.49
C LEU A 2 77.65 2.58 18.99
N ARG A 3 76.67 3.14 18.27
CA ARG A 3 75.23 2.77 18.23
C ARG A 3 74.51 2.86 19.58
N ARG A 4 73.54 3.78 19.65
CA ARG A 4 72.18 3.69 20.26
C ARG A 4 71.65 5.15 20.26
N GLY A 5 70.69 5.58 19.44
CA GLY A 5 69.50 4.91 18.94
C GLY A 5 68.29 5.53 19.66
N SER A 6 67.95 6.77 19.30
CA SER A 6 66.75 7.47 19.76
C SER A 6 65.51 6.77 19.22
N GLN A 7 64.69 6.20 20.10
CA GLN A 7 63.40 5.63 19.71
C GLN A 7 62.39 6.77 19.55
N ALA A 8 62.12 7.14 18.31
CA ALA A 8 60.98 7.97 17.95
C ALA A 8 59.71 7.11 18.02
N LEU A 9 58.83 7.41 18.97
CA LEU A 9 57.47 6.89 18.99
C LEU A 9 56.68 7.61 17.89
N LEU A 10 56.59 6.96 16.72
CA LEU A 10 55.63 7.31 15.66
C LEU A 10 54.23 6.94 16.14
N ALA A 11 53.48 7.91 16.67
CA ALA A 11 52.05 7.79 16.86
C ALA A 11 51.36 7.91 15.50
N THR A 12 51.00 6.77 14.90
CA THR A 12 50.16 6.67 13.71
C THR A 12 48.73 7.08 14.06
N ALA A 13 48.40 8.35 13.82
CA ALA A 13 47.02 8.82 13.82
C ALA A 13 46.27 8.24 12.61
N ALA A 14 45.72 7.03 12.75
CA ALA A 14 44.77 6.49 11.80
C ALA A 14 43.49 7.33 11.87
N ARG A 15 43.27 8.18 10.87
CA ARG A 15 41.98 8.83 10.61
C ARG A 15 40.94 7.73 10.33
N ALA A 16 40.13 7.41 11.34
CA ALA A 16 38.94 6.58 11.15
C ALA A 16 37.93 7.38 10.32
N VAL A 17 37.88 7.13 9.02
CA VAL A 17 36.83 7.63 8.14
C VAL A 17 35.62 6.72 8.35
N ALA A 18 34.68 7.16 9.19
CA ALA A 18 33.41 6.46 9.34
C ALA A 18 32.68 6.44 7.98
N PRO A 19 32.13 5.30 7.52
CA PRO A 19 31.24 5.34 6.38
C PRO A 19 30.00 6.10 6.82
N ALA A 20 29.73 7.23 6.16
CA ALA A 20 28.44 7.89 6.25
C ALA A 20 27.39 6.88 5.79
N LEU A 21 26.70 6.25 6.76
CA LEU A 21 25.53 5.45 6.50
C LEU A 21 24.53 6.42 5.89
N ARG A 22 24.44 6.43 4.55
CA ARG A 22 23.38 7.09 3.81
C ARG A 22 22.11 6.39 4.27
N GLN A 23 21.48 6.94 5.29
CA GLN A 23 20.11 6.64 5.65
C GLN A 23 19.30 7.16 4.48
N GLN A 24 19.16 6.32 3.45
CA GLN A 24 18.20 6.53 2.40
C GLN A 24 16.86 6.62 3.11
N SER A 25 16.39 7.85 3.26
CA SER A 25 15.03 8.16 3.64
C SER A 25 14.16 7.38 2.67
N ARG A 26 13.71 6.21 3.11
CA ARG A 26 12.54 5.59 2.50
C ARG A 26 11.44 6.58 2.81
N ALA A 27 11.13 7.42 1.83
CA ALA A 27 9.87 8.12 1.76
C ALA A 27 8.79 7.03 1.64
N ALA A 28 8.50 6.37 2.76
CA ALA A 28 7.25 5.68 2.93
C ALA A 28 6.21 6.77 2.80
N PHE A 29 5.40 6.68 1.75
CA PHE A 29 4.28 7.56 1.48
C PHE A 29 3.42 7.62 2.75
N SER A 30 3.60 8.67 3.56
CA SER A 30 2.78 8.87 4.74
C SER A 30 1.37 9.13 4.25
N THR A 31 0.49 8.16 4.49
CA THR A 31 -0.93 8.39 4.27
C THR A 31 -1.44 9.31 5.36
N ILE A 32 -2.58 9.96 5.12
CA ILE A 32 -3.26 10.85 6.06
C ILE A 32 -3.57 10.13 7.40
N TYR A 33 -3.46 8.79 7.43
CA TYR A 33 -3.68 7.93 8.59
C TYR A 33 -2.44 7.69 9.47
N ASP A 34 -1.24 8.14 9.07
CA ASP A 34 0.02 7.89 9.82
C ASP A 34 0.28 8.92 10.93
N HIS A 35 -0.44 10.06 10.91
CA HIS A 35 -0.35 11.10 11.93
C HIS A 35 -1.53 11.00 12.90
N LYS A 36 -1.40 10.18 13.94
CA LYS A 36 -2.31 10.27 15.10
C LYS A 36 -1.98 11.54 15.88
N THR A 37 -2.68 12.63 15.61
CA THR A 37 -2.60 13.80 16.48
C THR A 37 -3.38 13.50 17.77
N PRO A 38 -2.94 13.96 18.95
CA PRO A 38 -3.63 13.68 20.23
C PRO A 38 -5.06 14.23 20.32
N PHE A 39 -5.52 14.97 19.31
CA PHE A 39 -6.80 15.67 19.26
C PHE A 39 -7.67 15.28 18.05
N GLU A 40 -7.13 14.61 17.02
CA GLU A 40 -7.91 14.20 15.86
C GLU A 40 -8.19 12.70 15.91
N ASP A 41 -9.28 12.32 16.57
CA ASP A 41 -9.87 10.98 16.36
C ASP A 41 -11.40 11.00 16.57
N VAL A 42 -12.03 12.12 16.23
CA VAL A 42 -13.44 12.12 15.85
C VAL A 42 -13.53 12.80 14.50
N ASN A 43 -13.42 11.97 13.45
CA ASN A 43 -13.96 12.22 12.12
C ASN A 43 -14.65 13.58 12.03
N ARG A 44 -13.94 14.61 11.54
CA ARG A 44 -14.44 16.00 11.50
C ARG A 44 -15.81 16.07 10.84
N HIS A 45 -16.08 15.14 9.92
CA HIS A 45 -17.29 15.01 9.13
C HIS A 45 -18.26 13.92 9.63
N ARG A 46 -17.96 13.23 10.74
CA ARG A 46 -18.78 12.20 11.41
C ARG A 46 -19.37 11.11 10.49
N SER A 47 -18.75 10.84 9.36
CA SER A 47 -19.13 9.80 8.38
C SER A 47 -18.34 8.50 8.54
N ASP A 48 -18.99 7.42 8.98
CA ASP A 48 -18.38 6.07 9.06
C ASP A 48 -18.43 5.32 7.73
N ALA A 49 -18.07 5.98 6.62
CA ALA A 49 -18.28 5.45 5.26
C ALA A 49 -17.48 4.16 5.03
N GLU A 50 -16.19 4.15 5.41
CA GLU A 50 -15.29 2.99 5.29
C GLU A 50 -15.82 1.77 6.06
N LEU A 51 -16.35 1.99 7.27
CA LEU A 51 -16.95 0.92 8.08
C LEU A 51 -18.25 0.38 7.47
N ARG A 52 -19.05 1.24 6.83
CA ARG A 52 -20.29 0.82 6.17
C ARG A 52 -20.02 0.02 4.90
N ILE A 53 -19.07 0.45 4.06
CA ILE A 53 -18.74 -0.28 2.82
C ILE A 53 -18.06 -1.62 3.12
N ALA A 54 -17.26 -1.71 4.20
CA ALA A 54 -16.65 -2.98 4.62
C ALA A 54 -17.68 -4.06 5.00
N LYS A 55 -18.86 -3.64 5.49
CA LYS A 55 -19.99 -4.53 5.81
C LYS A 55 -20.74 -5.03 4.57
N VAL A 56 -20.61 -4.35 3.43
CA VAL A 56 -21.24 -4.78 2.18
C VAL A 56 -20.57 -6.08 1.72
N PRO A 57 -21.35 -7.14 1.44
CA PRO A 57 -20.79 -8.41 1.02
C PRO A 57 -20.11 -8.31 -0.35
N VAL A 58 -19.18 -9.23 -0.60
CA VAL A 58 -18.52 -9.33 -1.90
C VAL A 58 -19.49 -9.98 -2.89
N VAL A 59 -19.71 -9.35 -4.03
CA VAL A 59 -20.58 -9.83 -5.12
C VAL A 59 -19.83 -10.88 -5.94
N GLU A 60 -20.47 -12.03 -6.17
CA GLU A 60 -19.92 -13.13 -6.96
C GLU A 60 -20.40 -13.10 -8.39
N VAL A 61 -19.47 -12.98 -9.34
CA VAL A 61 -19.77 -12.91 -10.78
C VAL A 61 -19.31 -14.18 -11.49
N ALA A 62 -20.16 -14.70 -12.38
CA ALA A 62 -19.83 -15.82 -13.28
C ALA A 62 -19.17 -15.27 -14.56
N GLY A 63 -17.99 -14.66 -14.42
CA GLY A 63 -17.31 -13.95 -15.50
C GLY A 63 -15.90 -13.53 -15.07
N SER A 64 -15.01 -13.32 -16.03
CA SER A 64 -13.68 -12.73 -15.80
C SER A 64 -13.75 -11.20 -15.61
N VAL A 65 -14.87 -10.58 -15.99
CA VAL A 65 -15.10 -9.13 -15.90
C VAL A 65 -16.42 -8.85 -15.18
N ALA A 66 -16.40 -7.95 -14.20
CA ALA A 66 -17.61 -7.39 -13.60
C ALA A 66 -17.96 -6.03 -14.20
N VAL A 67 -19.24 -5.70 -14.23
CA VAL A 67 -19.74 -4.39 -14.66
C VAL A 67 -20.44 -3.73 -13.48
N CYS A 68 -20.01 -2.52 -13.12
CA CYS A 68 -20.62 -1.74 -12.06
C CYS A 68 -21.11 -0.40 -12.61
N ASP A 69 -22.38 -0.09 -12.40
CA ASP A 69 -23.03 1.17 -12.79
C ASP A 69 -23.47 2.00 -11.58
N GLY A 70 -23.26 1.51 -10.36
CA GLY A 70 -23.62 2.20 -9.12
C GLY A 70 -25.10 2.18 -8.73
N GLY A 71 -25.92 1.32 -9.33
CA GLY A 71 -27.32 1.14 -8.91
C GLY A 71 -28.36 1.78 -9.83
N GLY A 72 -28.15 1.74 -11.14
CA GLY A 72 -29.18 2.09 -12.13
C GLY A 72 -28.85 3.33 -12.97
N GLY A 73 -27.76 3.29 -13.72
CA GLY A 73 -27.42 4.31 -14.73
C GLY A 73 -27.22 5.72 -14.16
N ALA A 74 -28.20 6.62 -14.36
CA ALA A 74 -28.05 8.05 -14.08
C ALA A 74 -27.85 8.41 -12.59
N LEU A 75 -28.28 7.55 -11.67
CA LEU A 75 -28.11 7.78 -10.23
C LEU A 75 -26.83 7.16 -9.65
N GLY A 76 -26.09 6.38 -10.45
CA GLY A 76 -24.88 5.72 -10.01
C GLY A 76 -23.62 6.47 -10.44
N HIS A 77 -22.69 5.74 -11.06
CA HIS A 77 -21.42 6.29 -11.53
C HIS A 77 -21.14 5.87 -12.99
N PRO A 78 -20.15 6.48 -13.66
CA PRO A 78 -19.75 6.04 -14.99
C PRO A 78 -19.46 4.54 -15.01
N LEU A 79 -19.99 3.86 -16.02
CA LEU A 79 -19.92 2.42 -16.12
C LEU A 79 -18.46 1.92 -16.06
N GLU A 80 -18.18 1.09 -15.06
CA GLU A 80 -16.84 0.56 -14.79
C GLU A 80 -16.77 -0.93 -15.08
N TYR A 81 -15.84 -1.32 -15.96
CA TYR A 81 -15.47 -2.71 -16.21
C TYR A 81 -14.29 -3.10 -15.31
N ILE A 82 -14.46 -4.13 -14.50
CA ILE A 82 -13.50 -4.54 -13.47
C ILE A 82 -12.98 -5.94 -13.80
N GLN A 83 -11.68 -6.05 -14.04
CA GLN A 83 -11.00 -7.32 -14.31
C GLN A 83 -10.90 -8.16 -13.03
N LEU A 84 -11.55 -9.32 -12.99
CA LEU A 84 -11.53 -10.26 -11.85
C LEU A 84 -10.48 -11.37 -12.00
N ASP A 85 -10.08 -11.67 -13.24
CA ASP A 85 -9.01 -12.63 -13.52
C ASP A 85 -7.64 -11.95 -13.33
N THR A 86 -7.23 -11.90 -12.08
CA THR A 86 -5.93 -11.35 -11.65
C THR A 86 -4.97 -12.47 -11.27
N VAL A 87 -3.67 -12.17 -11.20
CA VAL A 87 -2.61 -13.13 -10.83
C VAL A 87 -2.93 -13.87 -9.53
N LYS A 88 -3.60 -13.20 -8.58
CA LYS A 88 -4.11 -13.82 -7.36
C LYS A 88 -5.58 -14.22 -7.58
N HIS A 89 -5.79 -15.48 -7.97
CA HIS A 89 -7.12 -16.04 -8.18
C HIS A 89 -8.04 -15.80 -6.97
N ASN A 90 -9.32 -15.55 -7.25
CA ASN A 90 -10.36 -15.32 -6.24
C ASN A 90 -10.15 -14.10 -5.32
N THR A 91 -9.24 -13.18 -5.66
CA THR A 91 -9.06 -11.93 -4.91
C THR A 91 -10.17 -10.93 -5.27
N PRO A 92 -10.90 -10.39 -4.29
CA PRO A 92 -11.93 -9.40 -4.56
C PRO A 92 -11.34 -8.10 -5.12
N GLN A 93 -11.95 -7.60 -6.18
CA GLN A 93 -11.61 -6.32 -6.80
C GLN A 93 -12.68 -5.29 -6.45
N THR A 94 -12.25 -4.05 -6.23
CA THR A 94 -13.12 -2.98 -5.74
C THR A 94 -13.46 -2.04 -6.87
N CYS A 95 -14.75 -1.69 -7.00
CA CYS A 95 -15.19 -0.57 -7.83
C CYS A 95 -14.64 0.74 -7.27
N LYS A 96 -14.03 1.57 -8.13
CA LYS A 96 -13.37 2.81 -7.72
C LYS A 96 -14.35 3.88 -7.23
N TYR A 97 -15.62 3.77 -7.62
CA TYR A 97 -16.65 4.75 -7.30
C TYR A 97 -17.47 4.33 -6.07
N CYS A 98 -18.13 3.18 -6.13
CA CYS A 98 -18.99 2.72 -5.03
C CYS A 98 -18.24 2.01 -3.90
N GLY A 99 -17.02 1.52 -4.13
CA GLY A 99 -16.30 0.69 -3.16
C GLY A 99 -16.86 -0.73 -3.01
N VAL A 100 -17.87 -1.12 -3.81
CA VAL A 100 -18.40 -2.49 -3.84
C VAL A 100 -17.33 -3.44 -4.37
N ARG A 101 -17.24 -4.61 -3.74
CA ARG A 101 -16.24 -5.63 -4.05
C ARG A 101 -16.86 -6.73 -4.89
N TYR A 102 -16.15 -7.14 -5.93
CA TYR A 102 -16.53 -8.22 -6.84
C TYR A 102 -15.48 -9.32 -6.82
N LYS A 103 -15.89 -10.58 -6.86
CA LYS A 103 -14.99 -11.72 -7.02
C LYS A 103 -15.56 -12.70 -8.04
N MET A 104 -14.67 -13.42 -8.71
CA MET A 104 -15.06 -14.50 -9.60
C MET A 104 -15.60 -15.68 -8.78
N LYS A 105 -16.65 -16.34 -9.26
CA LYS A 105 -17.16 -17.57 -8.64
C LYS A 105 -16.09 -18.67 -8.65
N ALA A 106 -16.04 -19.47 -7.58
CA ALA A 106 -15.13 -20.60 -7.50
C ALA A 106 -15.41 -21.61 -8.63
N GLY A 107 -14.35 -22.04 -9.33
CA GLY A 107 -14.44 -22.96 -10.46
C GLY A 107 -14.83 -22.32 -11.80
N PHE A 108 -15.05 -21.00 -11.83
CA PHE A 108 -15.19 -20.27 -13.08
C PHE A 108 -13.79 -19.90 -13.59
N HIS A 109 -13.45 -20.37 -14.79
CA HIS A 109 -12.24 -19.98 -15.51
C HIS A 109 -12.70 -19.31 -16.79
N GLY A 110 -12.22 -18.10 -17.07
CA GLY A 110 -12.59 -17.37 -18.28
C GLY A 110 -12.23 -18.20 -19.50
N GLY A 111 -13.24 -18.67 -20.23
CA GLY A 111 -13.04 -19.38 -21.49
C GLY A 111 -12.27 -18.48 -22.45
N HIS A 112 -11.09 -18.94 -22.85
CA HIS A 112 -10.21 -18.29 -23.82
C HIS A 112 -10.80 -18.47 -25.22
#